data_AF-A0A2S9RWD7-F1
#
_entry.id   AF-A0A2S9RWD7-F1
#
_cell.length_a   1.000
_cell.length_b   1.000
_cell.length_c   1.000
_cell.angle_alpha   90.00
_cell.angle_beta   90.00
_cell.angle_gamma   90.00
#
_symmetry.space_group_name_H-M   'P 1'
#
loop_
_entity.id
_entity.type
_entity.pdbx_description
1 polymer ?
#
loop_
_entity_poly.entity_id
_entity_poly.type
_entity_poly.pdbx_seq_one_letter_code
_entity_poly.pdbx_strand_id
1 'polypeptide(L)'
;MSEEKAKILKIKAVFDLKLSIPDYQRPYKWTVKNVQQLIDDLLTHFRDSKVYRIGTIVLYKNGGKSEIVDGQQRLTTLSLLLYKLGKKDILFLNEEFNHSISKFNIFENYRFINSYNFPEGFQEYILKICEMVRIELDDLDEAFQFFDSQNSKGKPLESYDLLKAYHLREMKDKPKEIIHHCVERWEKSALSQEINNLDKIINYILFRLRRWHYQESGEVFTSDELETFKGVSESTNYPYLSPLFATKVVEKLAQQNPMFYHPRFVRTNFQTIQTLINGEQFFDYVQYYAELYEKLFKEGIGLVDKVTKINGKDLGKGVNTFLNNQDHCYRVGDKYLKNLFECIVLFYFDKFGEIYLDEFINKAFLWVYRIRFEYQRITFKTIEDEAHSKNGLFNHIEKSSTPIQVLRYTSAIREDKFSNIDNKIKEVFEVKNEQC
;
A
#
# COMPACT_ATOMS: atom_id res chain seq x y z
N MET A 1 19.42 28.79 -9.28
CA MET A 1 19.53 27.81 -10.38
C MET A 1 20.97 27.33 -10.41
N SER A 2 21.30 26.28 -9.66
CA SER A 2 22.66 25.73 -9.63
C SER A 2 22.83 24.69 -10.74
N GLU A 3 23.97 24.80 -11.41
CA GLU A 3 24.60 23.97 -12.46
C GLU A 3 24.06 22.54 -12.65
N GLU A 4 23.99 22.13 -13.93
CA GLU A 4 23.42 20.89 -14.45
C GLU A 4 23.61 19.64 -13.56
N LYS A 5 22.60 19.38 -12.73
CA LYS A 5 22.50 18.19 -11.86
C LYS A 5 22.46 16.87 -12.64
N ALA A 6 22.22 16.89 -13.95
CA ALA A 6 22.07 15.72 -14.80
C ALA A 6 23.23 15.59 -15.82
N LYS A 7 23.92 14.44 -15.83
CA LYS A 7 25.02 14.12 -16.75
C LYS A 7 24.78 12.77 -17.41
N ILE A 8 25.06 12.65 -18.70
CA ILE A 8 25.02 11.36 -19.39
C ILE A 8 26.36 10.66 -19.18
N LEU A 9 26.33 9.43 -18.67
CA LEU A 9 27.51 8.59 -18.45
C LEU A 9 27.39 7.28 -19.22
N LYS A 10 28.52 6.81 -19.77
CA LYS A 10 28.65 5.42 -20.24
C LYS A 10 28.54 4.46 -19.06
N ILE A 11 28.02 3.26 -19.28
CA ILE A 11 27.86 2.26 -18.21
C ILE A 11 29.18 1.93 -17.52
N LYS A 12 30.31 1.90 -18.25
CA LYS A 12 31.64 1.76 -17.64
C LYS A 12 31.89 2.83 -16.57
N ALA A 13 31.67 4.10 -16.90
CA ALA A 13 31.89 5.21 -15.98
C ALA A 13 30.91 5.20 -14.79
N VAL A 14 29.71 4.65 -14.97
CA VAL A 14 28.75 4.44 -13.87
C VAL A 14 29.27 3.43 -12.86
N PHE A 15 29.80 2.29 -13.32
CA PHE A 15 30.36 1.26 -12.43
C PHE A 15 31.73 1.61 -11.83
N ASP A 16 32.41 2.63 -12.36
CA ASP A 16 33.62 3.20 -11.76
C ASP A 16 33.31 4.12 -10.55
N LEU A 17 32.03 4.49 -10.35
CA LEU A 17 31.59 5.25 -9.17
C LEU A 17 31.60 4.36 -7.92
N LYS A 18 31.82 4.98 -6.75
CA LYS A 18 31.68 4.34 -5.43
C LYS A 18 30.20 4.28 -5.02
N LEU A 19 29.43 3.49 -5.75
CA LEU A 19 28.01 3.29 -5.50
C LEU A 19 27.79 2.50 -4.20
N SER A 20 26.77 2.86 -3.44
CA SER A 20 26.33 2.07 -2.28
C SER A 20 24.82 1.89 -2.23
N ILE A 21 24.37 0.75 -1.71
CA ILE A 21 22.94 0.47 -1.47
C ILE A 21 22.63 0.86 -0.02
N PRO A 22 21.92 1.97 0.23
CA PRO A 22 21.57 2.37 1.58
C PRO A 22 20.46 1.49 2.16
N ASP A 23 20.37 1.39 3.49
CA ASP A 23 19.46 0.46 4.19
C ASP A 23 17.96 0.79 3.94
N TYR A 24 17.63 2.03 3.56
CA TYR A 24 16.27 2.45 3.22
C TYR A 24 15.83 2.00 1.82
N GLN A 25 16.72 1.45 1.00
CA GLN A 25 16.35 1.00 -0.34
C GLN A 25 15.47 -0.24 -0.29
N ARG A 26 14.58 -0.36 -1.29
CA ARG A 26 13.75 -1.56 -1.43
C ARG A 26 14.60 -2.75 -1.90
N PRO A 27 14.21 -4.00 -1.55
CA PRO A 27 14.89 -5.19 -2.05
C PRO A 27 14.89 -5.25 -3.59
N TYR A 28 15.82 -6.04 -4.13
CA TYR A 28 15.82 -6.39 -5.55
C TYR A 28 14.58 -7.24 -5.89
N LYS A 29 13.64 -6.67 -6.63
CA LYS A 29 12.31 -7.22 -6.97
C LYS A 29 12.17 -7.63 -8.43
N TRP A 30 13.11 -7.25 -9.30
CA TRP A 30 13.02 -7.62 -10.71
C TRP A 30 12.96 -9.13 -10.85
N THR A 31 11.98 -9.60 -11.63
CA THR A 31 11.79 -11.01 -11.95
C THR A 31 12.46 -11.33 -13.28
N VAL A 32 12.51 -12.62 -13.63
CA VAL A 32 12.98 -13.11 -14.93
C VAL A 32 12.33 -12.36 -16.10
N LYS A 33 11.05 -11.99 -16.00
CA LYS A 33 10.36 -11.21 -17.04
C LYS A 33 10.98 -9.82 -17.24
N ASN A 34 11.34 -9.14 -16.15
CA ASN A 34 11.98 -7.83 -16.23
C ASN A 34 13.41 -7.93 -16.78
N VAL A 35 14.15 -8.97 -16.37
CA VAL A 35 15.49 -9.24 -16.88
C VAL A 35 15.46 -9.56 -18.37
N GLN A 36 14.51 -10.39 -18.81
CA GLN A 36 14.27 -10.69 -20.21
C GLN A 36 14.02 -9.42 -21.03
N GLN A 37 13.11 -8.57 -20.55
CA GLN A 37 12.81 -7.30 -21.22
C GLN A 37 14.06 -6.42 -21.39
N LEU A 38 14.88 -6.28 -20.33
CA LEU A 38 16.13 -5.51 -20.43
C LEU A 38 17.12 -6.14 -21.43
N ILE A 39 17.26 -7.47 -21.42
CA ILE A 39 18.13 -8.19 -22.36
C ILE A 39 17.66 -7.99 -23.80
N ASP A 40 16.35 -8.11 -24.05
CA ASP A 40 15.75 -7.94 -25.38
C ASP A 40 15.97 -6.53 -25.90
N ASP A 41 15.78 -5.51 -25.06
CA ASP A 41 16.04 -4.12 -25.43
C ASP A 41 17.52 -3.90 -25.78
N LEU A 42 18.44 -4.42 -24.95
CA LEU A 42 19.88 -4.31 -25.19
C LEU A 42 20.30 -5.01 -26.48
N LEU A 43 19.80 -6.23 -26.72
CA LEU A 43 20.11 -6.99 -27.93
C LEU A 43 19.54 -6.34 -29.19
N THR A 44 18.33 -5.76 -29.10
CA THR A 44 17.70 -5.05 -30.21
C THR A 44 18.55 -3.86 -30.64
N HIS A 45 19.02 -3.04 -29.69
CA HIS A 45 19.86 -1.88 -30.00
C HIS A 45 21.29 -2.26 -30.37
N PHE A 46 21.81 -3.38 -29.86
CA PHE A 46 23.12 -3.92 -30.23
C PHE A 46 23.18 -4.27 -31.72
N ARG A 47 22.15 -4.94 -32.26
CA ARG A 47 22.09 -5.33 -33.68
C ARG A 47 22.19 -4.13 -34.62
N ASP A 48 21.61 -3.01 -34.22
CA ASP A 48 21.63 -1.76 -34.99
C ASP A 48 22.84 -0.86 -34.66
N SER A 49 23.74 -1.29 -33.76
CA SER A 49 24.83 -0.47 -33.21
C SER A 49 24.36 0.90 -32.66
N LYS A 50 23.11 0.96 -32.17
CA LYS A 50 22.51 2.19 -31.63
C LYS A 50 22.90 2.39 -30.18
N VAL A 51 23.05 3.64 -29.78
CA VAL A 51 23.21 4.00 -28.37
C VAL A 51 21.89 3.72 -27.65
N TYR A 52 21.90 2.75 -26.74
CA TYR A 52 20.76 2.48 -25.87
C TYR A 52 20.95 3.18 -24.52
N ARG A 53 19.94 3.97 -24.14
CA ARG A 53 19.91 4.70 -22.87
C ARG A 53 19.02 3.94 -21.90
N ILE A 54 19.65 3.22 -20.97
CA ILE A 54 19.01 2.30 -20.02
C ILE A 54 18.13 3.05 -18.99
N GLY A 55 18.33 4.37 -18.90
CA GLY A 55 17.49 5.32 -18.17
C GLY A 55 18.30 6.15 -17.18
N THR A 56 17.64 6.62 -16.12
CA THR A 56 18.23 7.50 -15.10
C THR A 56 18.72 6.71 -13.88
N ILE A 57 19.83 7.15 -13.28
CA ILE A 57 20.23 6.80 -11.91
C ILE A 57 20.21 8.07 -11.07
N VAL A 58 19.59 8.01 -9.90
CA VAL A 58 19.53 9.13 -8.94
C VAL A 58 20.39 8.75 -7.75
N LEU A 59 21.34 9.61 -7.42
CA LEU A 59 22.36 9.38 -6.42
C LEU A 59 22.33 10.51 -5.38
N TYR A 60 22.52 10.14 -4.12
CA TYR A 60 22.77 11.05 -3.02
C TYR A 60 24.25 10.98 -2.63
N LYS A 61 24.91 12.13 -2.54
CA LYS A 61 26.32 12.20 -2.19
C LYS A 61 26.48 12.18 -0.66
N ASN A 62 26.96 11.07 -0.12
CA ASN A 62 27.16 10.89 1.31
C ASN A 62 28.59 10.42 1.64
N GLY A 63 29.35 11.24 2.38
CA GLY A 63 30.64 10.81 2.95
C GLY A 63 31.66 10.27 1.94
N GLY A 64 31.63 10.73 0.67
CA GLY A 64 32.51 10.26 -0.40
C GLY A 64 32.04 8.99 -1.13
N LYS A 65 30.84 8.48 -0.81
CA LYS A 65 30.10 7.48 -1.57
C LYS A 65 28.91 8.13 -2.29
N SER A 66 28.41 7.46 -3.31
CA SER A 66 27.17 7.82 -4.00
C SER A 66 26.10 6.78 -3.65
N GLU A 67 25.23 7.13 -2.70
CA GLU A 67 24.13 6.28 -2.29
C GLU A 67 23.04 6.26 -3.37
N ILE A 68 22.57 5.07 -3.72
CA ILE A 68 21.56 4.91 -4.75
C ILE A 68 20.19 5.27 -4.17
N VAL A 69 19.54 6.26 -4.78
CA VAL A 69 18.14 6.64 -4.52
C VAL A 69 17.22 6.02 -5.58
N ASP A 70 17.66 5.99 -6.84
CA ASP A 70 16.98 5.27 -7.92
C ASP A 70 17.98 4.57 -8.86
N GLY A 71 17.55 3.47 -9.46
CA GLY A 71 18.31 2.72 -10.45
C GLY A 71 18.87 1.39 -9.94
N GLN A 72 18.71 1.07 -8.65
CA GLN A 72 19.24 -0.17 -8.05
C GLN A 72 18.87 -1.42 -8.85
N GLN A 73 17.60 -1.59 -9.23
CA GLN A 73 17.13 -2.78 -9.94
C GLN A 73 17.86 -2.99 -11.28
N ARG A 74 18.09 -1.89 -12.02
CA ARG A 74 18.82 -1.90 -13.29
C ARG A 74 20.30 -2.18 -13.07
N LEU A 75 20.92 -1.50 -12.10
CA LEU A 75 22.33 -1.66 -11.77
C LEU A 75 22.65 -3.08 -11.30
N THR A 76 21.82 -3.67 -10.43
CA THR A 76 21.99 -5.07 -9.99
C THR A 76 21.91 -6.02 -11.18
N THR A 77 20.89 -5.89 -12.03
CA THR A 77 20.71 -6.77 -13.20
C THR A 77 21.86 -6.63 -14.21
N LEU A 78 22.30 -5.40 -14.49
CA LEU A 78 23.45 -5.14 -15.36
C LEU A 78 24.74 -5.72 -14.78
N SER A 79 24.90 -5.68 -13.46
CA SER A 79 26.07 -6.26 -12.80
C SER A 79 26.11 -7.79 -12.96
N LEU A 80 24.96 -8.46 -12.79
CA LEU A 80 24.83 -9.90 -13.03
C LEU A 80 25.12 -10.27 -14.49
N LEU A 81 24.62 -9.47 -15.43
CA LEU A 81 24.86 -9.65 -16.86
C LEU A 81 26.33 -9.47 -17.22
N LEU A 82 26.96 -8.38 -16.77
CA LEU A 82 28.37 -8.10 -17.01
C LEU A 82 29.28 -9.16 -16.38
N TYR A 83 28.92 -9.67 -15.19
CA TYR A 83 29.63 -10.77 -14.56
C TYR A 83 29.61 -12.04 -15.42
N LYS A 84 28.44 -12.41 -15.97
CA LYS A 84 28.31 -13.51 -16.95
C LYS A 84 29.18 -13.27 -18.20
N LEU A 85 29.24 -12.03 -18.66
CA LEU A 85 29.99 -11.65 -19.87
C LEU A 85 31.51 -11.54 -19.65
N GLY A 86 32.00 -11.74 -18.43
CA GLY A 86 33.42 -11.83 -18.10
C GLY A 86 33.99 -10.64 -17.31
N LYS A 87 33.21 -9.58 -17.04
CA LYS A 87 33.62 -8.45 -16.20
C LYS A 87 33.46 -8.82 -14.73
N LYS A 88 34.54 -9.31 -14.11
CA LYS A 88 34.53 -9.72 -12.71
C LYS A 88 34.75 -8.56 -11.73
N ASP A 89 35.49 -7.53 -12.14
CA ASP A 89 35.76 -6.37 -11.27
C ASP A 89 34.62 -5.36 -11.34
N ILE A 90 33.49 -5.69 -10.72
CA ILE A 90 32.35 -4.78 -10.55
C ILE A 90 32.18 -4.54 -9.06
N LEU A 91 32.64 -3.38 -8.59
CA LEU A 91 32.62 -3.04 -7.16
C LEU A 91 31.23 -3.11 -6.55
N PHE A 92 30.20 -2.77 -7.33
CA PHE A 92 28.80 -2.81 -6.89
C PHE A 92 28.31 -4.22 -6.49
N LEU A 93 28.93 -5.29 -7.00
CA LEU A 93 28.58 -6.66 -6.60
C LEU A 93 29.05 -7.01 -5.18
N ASN A 94 29.93 -6.19 -4.58
CA ASN A 94 30.38 -6.37 -3.21
C ASN A 94 29.42 -5.75 -2.17
N GLU A 95 28.39 -5.02 -2.62
CA GLU A 95 27.37 -4.48 -1.73
C GLU A 95 26.52 -5.60 -1.11
N GLU A 96 26.10 -5.42 0.15
CA GLU A 96 25.33 -6.42 0.87
C GLU A 96 23.84 -6.39 0.48
N PHE A 97 23.32 -7.53 0.04
CA PHE A 97 21.89 -7.72 -0.21
C PHE A 97 21.23 -8.39 0.99
N ASN A 98 20.76 -7.58 1.94
CA ASN A 98 20.31 -8.08 3.25
C ASN A 98 18.95 -8.78 3.24
N HIS A 99 18.13 -8.54 2.22
CA HIS A 99 16.79 -9.12 2.15
C HIS A 99 16.76 -10.49 1.47
N SER A 100 16.04 -11.42 2.08
CA SER A 100 15.79 -12.78 1.56
C SER A 100 15.21 -12.78 0.14
N ILE A 101 14.27 -11.86 -0.16
CA ILE A 101 13.71 -11.65 -1.51
C ILE A 101 14.80 -11.27 -2.52
N SER A 102 15.73 -10.39 -2.15
CA SER A 102 16.81 -9.98 -3.05
C SER A 102 17.71 -11.15 -3.39
N LYS A 103 18.10 -11.94 -2.37
CA LYS A 103 18.94 -13.13 -2.55
C LYS A 103 18.29 -14.14 -3.49
N PHE A 104 17.00 -14.42 -3.29
CA PHE A 104 16.22 -15.32 -4.15
C PHE A 104 16.16 -14.81 -5.60
N ASN A 105 15.76 -13.55 -5.81
CA ASN A 105 15.63 -12.98 -7.15
C ASN A 105 16.98 -12.87 -7.87
N ILE A 106 18.05 -12.49 -7.17
CA ILE A 106 19.41 -12.46 -7.75
C ILE A 106 19.80 -13.85 -8.23
N PHE A 107 19.54 -14.89 -7.43
CA PHE A 107 19.85 -16.26 -7.78
C PHE A 107 19.07 -16.75 -9.01
N GLU A 108 17.75 -16.59 -9.01
CA GLU A 108 16.89 -17.00 -10.13
C GLU A 108 17.23 -16.23 -11.41
N ASN A 109 17.44 -14.93 -11.32
CA ASN A 109 17.80 -14.10 -12.46
C ASN A 109 19.19 -14.42 -12.99
N TYR A 110 20.17 -14.69 -12.12
CA TYR A 110 21.51 -15.08 -12.56
C TYR A 110 21.50 -16.47 -13.21
N ARG A 111 20.68 -17.42 -12.72
CA ARG A 111 20.45 -18.70 -13.40
C ARG A 111 19.87 -18.49 -14.80
N PHE A 112 18.88 -17.62 -14.93
CA PHE A 112 18.29 -17.27 -16.22
C PHE A 112 19.30 -16.64 -17.18
N ILE A 113 20.04 -15.62 -16.73
CA ILE A 113 21.11 -14.98 -17.52
C ILE A 113 22.15 -16.01 -17.97
N ASN A 114 22.46 -17.02 -17.14
CA ASN A 114 23.40 -18.07 -17.49
C ASN A 114 22.94 -19.00 -18.61
N SER A 115 21.62 -19.16 -18.78
CA SER A 115 21.04 -19.94 -19.88
C SER A 115 21.08 -19.20 -21.23
N TYR A 116 21.36 -17.89 -21.24
CA TYR A 116 21.47 -17.11 -22.46
C TYR A 116 22.87 -17.19 -23.09
N ASN A 117 22.87 -17.27 -24.42
CA ASN A 117 24.06 -17.08 -25.24
C ASN A 117 24.05 -15.66 -25.79
N PHE A 118 25.05 -14.87 -25.40
CA PHE A 118 25.20 -13.49 -25.85
C PHE A 118 26.17 -13.41 -27.04
N PRO A 119 25.94 -12.48 -27.98
CA PRO A 119 26.83 -12.31 -29.13
C PRO A 119 28.21 -11.78 -28.72
N GLU A 120 29.21 -12.02 -29.56
CA GLU A 120 30.54 -11.47 -29.37
C GLU A 120 30.52 -9.94 -29.39
N GLY A 121 31.35 -9.30 -28.56
CA GLY A 121 31.38 -7.84 -28.43
C GLY A 121 30.23 -7.23 -27.60
N PHE A 122 29.26 -8.03 -27.14
CA PHE A 122 28.12 -7.51 -26.37
C PHE A 122 28.52 -6.84 -25.05
N GLN A 123 29.52 -7.40 -24.35
CA GLN A 123 30.08 -6.79 -23.15
C GLN A 123 30.61 -5.37 -23.40
N GLU A 124 31.36 -5.22 -24.50
CA GLU A 124 31.98 -3.97 -24.89
C GLU A 124 30.92 -2.93 -25.28
N TYR A 125 29.88 -3.38 -25.99
CA TYR A 125 28.71 -2.56 -26.30
C TYR A 125 28.04 -2.02 -25.03
N ILE A 126 27.75 -2.88 -24.05
CA ILE A 126 27.14 -2.45 -22.79
C ILE A 126 28.03 -1.42 -22.09
N LEU A 127 29.32 -1.70 -21.95
CA LEU A 127 30.23 -0.84 -21.18
C LEU A 127 30.54 0.51 -21.85
N LYS A 128 30.76 0.52 -23.17
CA LYS A 128 31.27 1.69 -23.89
C LYS A 128 30.24 2.41 -24.73
N ILE A 129 29.17 1.75 -25.15
CA ILE A 129 28.15 2.35 -26.04
C ILE A 129 26.91 2.73 -25.25
N CYS A 130 26.37 1.83 -24.42
CA CYS A 130 25.18 2.13 -23.62
C CYS A 130 25.42 3.24 -22.58
N GLU A 131 24.33 3.91 -22.22
CA GLU A 131 24.35 5.12 -21.39
C GLU A 131 23.28 5.12 -20.30
N MET A 132 23.57 5.86 -19.22
CA MET A 132 22.62 6.24 -18.19
C MET A 132 22.72 7.74 -17.90
N VAL A 133 21.58 8.35 -17.57
CA VAL A 133 21.53 9.72 -17.06
C VAL A 133 21.82 9.66 -15.56
N ARG A 134 22.97 10.16 -15.13
CA ARG A 134 23.32 10.33 -13.72
C ARG A 134 22.77 11.65 -13.21
N ILE A 135 22.01 11.59 -12.13
CA ILE A 135 21.60 12.75 -11.36
C ILE A 135 22.16 12.58 -9.96
N GLU A 136 23.05 13.47 -9.54
CA GLU A 136 23.65 13.43 -8.22
C GLU A 136 23.30 14.70 -7.45
N LEU A 137 22.88 14.51 -6.21
CA LEU A 137 22.34 15.54 -5.34
C LEU A 137 23.07 15.49 -3.99
N ASP A 138 23.31 16.66 -3.42
CA ASP A 138 23.97 16.82 -2.11
C ASP A 138 22.97 16.82 -0.95
N ASP A 139 21.67 16.86 -1.25
CA ASP A 139 20.59 16.75 -0.29
C ASP A 139 19.73 15.51 -0.58
N LEU A 140 19.47 14.74 0.47
CA LEU A 140 18.78 13.46 0.35
C LEU A 140 17.27 13.65 0.08
N ASP A 141 16.67 14.68 0.67
CA ASP A 141 15.25 14.95 0.48
C ASP A 141 14.97 15.47 -0.93
N GLU A 142 15.85 16.32 -1.48
CA GLU A 142 15.82 16.70 -2.90
C GLU A 142 15.96 15.48 -3.82
N ALA A 143 16.86 14.53 -3.49
CA ALA A 143 17.04 13.30 -4.27
C ALA A 143 15.78 12.45 -4.31
N PHE A 144 15.08 12.38 -3.19
CA PHE A 144 13.83 11.67 -3.14
C PHE A 144 12.66 12.40 -3.80
N GLN A 145 12.55 13.72 -3.64
CA GLN A 145 11.55 14.51 -4.38
C GLN A 145 11.75 14.32 -5.89
N PHE A 146 12.99 14.29 -6.34
CA PHE A 146 13.31 14.01 -7.73
C PHE A 146 12.86 12.59 -8.14
N PHE A 147 13.15 11.58 -7.32
CA PHE A 147 12.66 10.20 -7.53
C PHE A 147 11.13 10.12 -7.61
N ASP A 148 10.41 10.72 -6.66
CA ASP A 148 8.95 10.72 -6.61
C ASP A 148 8.38 11.39 -7.89
N SER A 149 9.00 12.49 -8.35
CA SER A 149 8.63 13.19 -9.59
C SER A 149 8.93 12.44 -10.89
N GLN A 150 9.93 11.53 -10.90
CA GLN A 150 10.21 10.70 -12.07
C GLN A 150 9.26 9.52 -12.17
N ASN A 151 8.88 8.92 -11.04
CA ASN A 151 7.97 7.77 -11.04
C ASN A 151 6.55 8.15 -11.48
N SER A 152 6.14 9.42 -11.39
CA SER A 152 4.82 9.87 -11.88
C SER A 152 4.71 9.95 -13.41
N LYS A 153 5.84 9.96 -14.15
CA LYS A 153 5.86 10.10 -15.62
C LYS A 153 6.00 8.77 -16.38
N GLY A 154 6.39 7.68 -15.69
CA GLY A 154 6.62 6.35 -16.26
C GLY A 154 5.50 5.34 -15.92
N LYS A 155 5.79 4.03 -15.99
CA LYS A 155 4.92 3.04 -15.32
C LYS A 155 5.04 3.30 -13.81
N PRO A 156 3.99 3.80 -13.14
CA PRO A 156 4.10 4.21 -11.75
C PRO A 156 4.41 2.99 -10.88
N LEU A 157 5.20 3.22 -9.84
CA LEU A 157 5.28 2.28 -8.74
C LEU A 157 3.93 2.20 -8.06
N GLU A 158 3.65 1.03 -7.49
CA GLU A 158 2.49 0.85 -6.64
C GLU A 158 2.55 1.87 -5.49
N SER A 159 1.42 2.50 -5.15
CA SER A 159 1.41 3.62 -4.20
C SER A 159 1.98 3.24 -2.83
N TYR A 160 1.82 1.97 -2.43
CA TYR A 160 2.42 1.44 -1.20
C TYR A 160 3.95 1.27 -1.26
N ASP A 161 4.55 1.11 -2.44
CA ASP A 161 6.01 1.11 -2.60
C ASP A 161 6.57 2.54 -2.41
N LEU A 162 5.84 3.56 -2.87
CA LEU A 162 6.20 4.98 -2.66
C LEU A 162 6.11 5.36 -1.18
N LEU A 163 5.03 4.97 -0.50
CA LEU A 163 4.87 5.19 0.94
C LEU A 163 5.97 4.50 1.74
N LYS A 164 6.28 3.23 1.42
CA LYS A 164 7.38 2.52 2.04
C LYS A 164 8.68 3.30 1.93
N ALA A 165 9.03 3.76 0.72
CA ALA A 165 10.25 4.52 0.50
C ALA A 165 10.25 5.79 1.35
N TYR A 166 9.15 6.54 1.39
CA TYR A 166 9.02 7.75 2.22
C TYR A 166 9.26 7.45 3.70
N HIS A 167 8.56 6.47 4.28
CA HIS A 167 8.66 6.20 5.71
C HIS A 167 10.01 5.58 6.10
N LEU A 168 10.67 4.79 5.25
CA LEU A 168 12.03 4.29 5.55
C LEU A 168 13.06 5.43 5.68
N ARG A 169 12.86 6.57 5.00
CA ARG A 169 13.73 7.76 5.14
C ARG A 169 13.70 8.33 6.55
N GLU A 170 12.57 8.20 7.22
CA GLU A 170 12.33 8.71 8.57
C GLU A 170 12.85 7.73 9.64
N MET A 171 13.51 6.64 9.22
CA MET A 171 14.06 5.60 10.08
C MET A 171 15.60 5.49 10.01
N LYS A 172 16.30 6.47 9.41
CA LYS A 172 17.78 6.42 9.22
C LYS A 172 18.54 6.23 10.53
N ASP A 173 18.03 6.76 11.63
CA ASP A 173 18.66 6.67 12.96
C ASP A 173 18.29 5.39 13.73
N LYS A 174 17.46 4.51 13.15
CA LYS A 174 17.04 3.26 13.78
C LYS A 174 18.07 2.15 13.53
N PRO A 175 18.23 1.19 14.45
CA PRO A 175 19.03 -0.01 14.23
C PRO A 175 18.64 -0.75 12.94
N LYS A 176 19.64 -1.27 12.22
CA LYS A 176 19.45 -1.96 10.93
C LYS A 176 18.49 -3.14 11.03
N GLU A 177 18.52 -3.85 12.16
CA GLU A 177 17.65 -5.00 12.42
C GLU A 177 16.17 -4.62 12.40
N ILE A 178 15.82 -3.43 12.93
CA ILE A 178 14.45 -2.91 12.91
C ILE A 178 14.04 -2.56 11.48
N ILE A 179 14.89 -1.85 10.74
CA ILE A 179 14.64 -1.48 9.35
C ILE A 179 14.41 -2.74 8.50
N HIS A 180 15.29 -3.73 8.63
CA HIS A 180 15.17 -5.00 7.92
C HIS A 180 13.87 -5.74 8.27
N HIS A 181 13.51 -5.81 9.55
CA HIS A 181 12.27 -6.46 9.99
C HIS A 181 11.03 -5.77 9.41
N CYS A 182 10.96 -4.44 9.46
CA CYS A 182 9.87 -3.66 8.88
C CYS A 182 9.76 -3.90 7.37
N VAL A 183 10.88 -3.89 6.65
CA VAL A 183 10.93 -4.14 5.21
C VAL A 183 10.43 -5.54 4.88
N GLU A 184 10.93 -6.58 5.55
CA GLU A 184 10.52 -7.97 5.26
C GLU A 184 9.03 -8.19 5.54
N ARG A 185 8.52 -7.65 6.65
CA ARG A 185 7.09 -7.74 6.99
C ARG A 185 6.23 -7.05 5.93
N TRP A 186 6.60 -5.83 5.53
CA TRP A 186 5.88 -5.09 4.50
C TRP A 186 5.85 -5.83 3.16
N GLU A 187 6.98 -6.38 2.72
CA GLU A 187 7.06 -7.10 1.45
C GLU A 187 6.26 -8.39 1.44
N LYS A 188 6.23 -9.10 2.57
CA LYS A 188 5.38 -10.28 2.73
C LYS A 188 3.90 -9.92 2.55
N SER A 189 3.45 -8.81 3.14
CA SER A 189 2.07 -8.32 2.99
C SER A 189 1.78 -7.79 1.58
N ALA A 190 2.77 -7.21 0.91
CA ALA A 190 2.64 -6.70 -0.46
C ALA A 190 2.45 -7.83 -1.49
N LEU A 191 3.16 -8.95 -1.30
CA LEU A 191 3.11 -10.12 -2.18
C LEU A 191 2.01 -11.12 -1.83
N SER A 192 1.29 -10.88 -0.73
CA SER A 192 0.23 -11.75 -0.26
C SER A 192 -0.95 -11.77 -1.23
N GLN A 193 -1.51 -12.96 -1.50
CA GLN A 193 -2.78 -13.12 -2.21
C GLN A 193 -3.98 -13.17 -1.26
N GLU A 194 -3.74 -12.98 0.04
CA GLU A 194 -4.79 -12.94 1.05
C GLU A 194 -5.64 -11.66 0.92
N ILE A 195 -6.81 -11.69 1.57
CA ILE A 195 -7.78 -10.59 1.53
C ILE A 195 -7.26 -9.28 2.14
N ASN A 196 -6.22 -9.35 2.97
CA ASN A 196 -5.61 -8.22 3.68
C ASN A 196 -4.28 -7.76 3.07
N ASN A 197 -4.06 -8.03 1.79
CA ASN A 197 -2.89 -7.50 1.08
C ASN A 197 -2.83 -5.96 1.10
N LEU A 198 -1.63 -5.41 0.89
CA LEU A 198 -1.41 -3.97 1.03
C LEU A 198 -2.24 -3.11 0.07
N ASP A 199 -2.48 -3.59 -1.15
CA ASP A 199 -3.33 -2.89 -2.12
C ASP A 199 -4.74 -2.70 -1.54
N LYS A 200 -5.33 -3.77 -1.00
CA LYS A 200 -6.64 -3.71 -0.35
C LYS A 200 -6.66 -2.75 0.84
N ILE A 201 -5.72 -2.91 1.76
CA ILE A 201 -5.71 -2.18 3.03
C ILE A 201 -5.42 -0.69 2.81
N ILE A 202 -4.41 -0.35 2.01
CA ILE A 202 -4.02 1.04 1.81
C ILE A 202 -5.02 1.74 0.88
N ASN A 203 -5.28 1.18 -0.31
CA ASN A 203 -5.97 1.92 -1.38
C ASN A 203 -7.49 1.95 -1.18
N TYR A 204 -8.07 0.87 -0.62
CA TYR A 204 -9.52 0.68 -0.58
C TYR A 204 -10.12 0.75 0.82
N ILE A 205 -9.32 0.81 1.88
CA ILE A 205 -9.80 0.92 3.26
C ILE A 205 -9.26 2.21 3.88
N LEU A 206 -7.96 2.26 4.14
CA LEU A 206 -7.35 3.36 4.89
C LEU A 206 -7.41 4.68 4.11
N PHE A 207 -7.10 4.66 2.81
CA PHE A 207 -7.13 5.86 1.97
C PHE A 207 -8.53 6.46 1.94
N ARG A 208 -9.55 5.63 1.68
CA ARG A 208 -10.96 6.06 1.63
C ARG A 208 -11.42 6.65 2.94
N LEU A 209 -11.20 5.95 4.05
CA LEU A 209 -11.59 6.42 5.37
C LEU A 209 -10.94 7.76 5.73
N ARG A 210 -9.65 7.93 5.41
CA ARG A 210 -8.92 9.18 5.69
C ARG A 210 -9.38 10.34 4.79
N ARG A 211 -9.60 10.10 3.50
CA ARG A 211 -10.09 11.13 2.56
C ARG A 211 -11.52 11.55 2.88
N TRP A 212 -12.41 10.58 3.15
CA TRP A 212 -13.80 10.86 3.50
C TRP A 212 -13.95 11.63 4.81
N HIS A 213 -13.06 11.40 5.79
CA HIS A 213 -13.00 12.20 7.01
C HIS A 213 -12.81 13.70 6.71
N TYR A 214 -11.97 14.03 5.73
CA TYR A 214 -11.71 15.41 5.29
C TYR A 214 -12.62 15.90 4.16
N GLN A 215 -13.66 15.14 3.78
CA GLN A 215 -14.57 15.46 2.67
C GLN A 215 -13.87 15.52 1.30
N GLU A 216 -12.79 14.75 1.14
CA GLU A 216 -12.00 14.69 -0.07
C GLU A 216 -12.29 13.41 -0.86
N SER A 217 -11.93 13.40 -2.16
CA SER A 217 -12.21 12.22 -2.97
C SER A 217 -11.31 11.03 -2.62
N GLY A 218 -11.94 9.86 -2.51
CA GLY A 218 -11.31 8.58 -2.19
C GLY A 218 -11.38 7.55 -3.32
N GLU A 219 -11.61 7.97 -4.57
CA GLU A 219 -11.84 7.05 -5.70
C GLU A 219 -10.62 6.23 -6.05
N VAL A 220 -9.51 6.93 -6.31
CA VAL A 220 -8.24 6.36 -6.77
C VAL A 220 -7.13 6.94 -5.91
N PHE A 221 -6.22 6.08 -5.47
CA PHE A 221 -5.02 6.51 -4.78
C PHE A 221 -3.83 6.50 -5.74
N THR A 222 -3.29 7.69 -6.01
CA THR A 222 -2.14 7.86 -6.91
C THR A 222 -0.97 8.52 -6.17
N SER A 223 0.10 8.84 -6.91
CA SER A 223 1.22 9.62 -6.37
C SER A 223 0.81 11.00 -5.86
N ASP A 224 -0.29 11.56 -6.37
CA ASP A 224 -0.71 12.93 -6.06
C ASP A 224 -1.34 13.03 -4.66
N GLU A 225 -1.87 11.93 -4.15
CA GLU A 225 -2.50 11.89 -2.83
C GLU A 225 -1.62 11.29 -1.72
N LEU A 226 -0.31 11.09 -1.97
CA LEU A 226 0.63 10.50 -0.99
C LEU A 226 0.60 11.23 0.37
N GLU A 227 0.35 12.54 0.37
CA GLU A 227 0.21 13.37 1.57
C GLU A 227 -0.83 12.84 2.56
N THR A 228 -1.83 12.07 2.11
CA THR A 228 -2.84 11.41 2.98
C THR A 228 -2.20 10.52 4.05
N PHE A 229 -1.04 9.95 3.73
CA PHE A 229 -0.29 9.03 4.58
C PHE A 229 1.04 9.59 5.08
N LYS A 230 1.45 10.79 4.62
CA LYS A 230 2.61 11.48 5.19
C LYS A 230 2.20 12.13 6.50
N GLY A 231 2.81 11.65 7.56
CA GLY A 231 2.63 12.12 8.91
C GLY A 231 3.65 13.16 9.31
N VAL A 232 3.81 13.32 10.62
CA VAL A 232 4.83 14.17 11.23
C VAL A 232 6.06 13.34 11.61
N SER A 233 7.24 13.95 11.59
CA SER A 233 8.47 13.27 12.03
C SER A 233 8.44 13.01 13.54
N GLU A 234 9.06 11.91 13.98
CA GLU A 234 9.13 11.51 15.39
C GLU A 234 9.85 12.56 16.27
N SER A 235 10.71 13.39 15.68
CA SER A 235 11.44 14.48 16.35
C SER A 235 10.61 15.74 16.61
N THR A 236 9.39 15.82 16.08
CA THR A 236 8.57 17.03 16.09
C THR A 236 7.90 17.24 17.45
N ASN A 237 8.04 18.44 18.02
CA ASN A 237 7.51 18.80 19.34
C ASN A 237 6.19 19.60 19.29
N TYR A 238 5.23 19.22 18.45
CA TYR A 238 3.93 19.87 18.43
C TYR A 238 3.07 19.45 19.64
N PRO A 239 2.44 20.40 20.38
CA PRO A 239 1.71 20.07 21.60
C PRO A 239 0.61 19.00 21.44
N TYR A 240 -0.11 19.00 20.32
CA TYR A 240 -1.21 18.06 20.05
C TYR A 240 -0.75 16.60 19.88
N LEU A 241 0.55 16.36 19.65
CA LEU A 241 1.13 15.02 19.53
C LEU A 241 1.47 14.41 20.89
N SER A 242 1.54 15.21 21.96
CA SER A 242 1.95 14.74 23.29
C SER A 242 1.12 13.55 23.79
N PRO A 243 -0.22 13.50 23.64
CA PRO A 243 -1.01 12.34 24.04
C PRO A 243 -0.66 11.07 23.23
N LEU A 244 -0.38 11.23 21.93
CA LEU A 244 -0.01 10.12 21.05
C LEU A 244 1.34 9.54 21.44
N PHE A 245 2.36 10.39 21.66
CA PHE A 245 3.67 9.95 22.13
C PHE A 245 3.62 9.36 23.54
N ALA A 246 2.84 9.94 24.45
CA ALA A 246 2.64 9.38 25.78
C ALA A 246 2.05 7.96 25.72
N THR A 247 1.06 7.75 24.86
CA THR A 247 0.46 6.43 24.63
C THR A 247 1.52 5.43 24.17
N LYS A 248 2.36 5.79 23.20
CA LYS A 248 3.45 4.94 22.72
C LYS A 248 4.47 4.58 23.81
N VAL A 249 4.83 5.54 24.66
CA VAL A 249 5.73 5.29 25.80
C VAL A 249 5.10 4.28 26.76
N VAL A 250 3.82 4.46 27.09
CA VAL A 250 3.07 3.52 27.96
C VAL A 250 2.98 2.14 27.33
N GLU A 251 2.68 2.03 26.02
CA GLU A 251 2.63 0.76 25.29
C GLU A 251 3.96 0.02 25.36
N LYS A 252 5.08 0.72 25.10
CA LYS A 252 6.42 0.11 25.17
C LYS A 252 6.73 -0.41 26.58
N LEU A 253 6.41 0.37 27.61
CA LEU A 253 6.61 -0.04 29.00
C LEU A 253 5.70 -1.22 29.37
N ALA A 254 4.45 -1.23 28.89
CA ALA A 254 3.47 -2.29 29.11
C ALA A 254 3.88 -3.59 28.43
N GLN A 255 4.41 -3.54 27.20
CA GLN A 255 4.93 -4.71 26.49
C GLN A 255 6.14 -5.33 27.20
N GLN A 256 7.01 -4.49 27.79
CA GLN A 256 8.15 -4.95 28.58
C GLN A 256 7.75 -5.51 29.94
N ASN A 257 6.63 -5.04 30.50
CA ASN A 257 6.19 -5.40 31.86
C ASN A 257 4.68 -5.74 31.92
N PRO A 258 4.16 -6.73 31.17
CA PRO A 258 2.71 -6.88 30.95
C PRO A 258 1.88 -7.09 32.22
N MET A 259 2.47 -7.70 33.26
CA MET A 259 1.81 -7.98 34.54
C MET A 259 1.40 -6.72 35.32
N PHE A 260 2.04 -5.58 35.05
CA PHE A 260 1.80 -4.32 35.77
C PHE A 260 0.85 -3.36 35.06
N TYR A 261 0.39 -3.71 33.86
CA TYR A 261 -0.44 -2.85 33.03
C TYR A 261 -1.76 -3.53 32.69
N HIS A 262 -2.82 -2.74 32.57
CA HIS A 262 -4.09 -3.27 32.08
C HIS A 262 -3.91 -3.82 30.66
N PRO A 263 -4.48 -5.00 30.30
CA PRO A 263 -4.28 -5.65 28.99
C PRO A 263 -4.49 -4.74 27.78
N ARG A 264 -5.44 -3.80 27.86
CA ARG A 264 -5.69 -2.75 26.86
C ARG A 264 -4.46 -1.94 26.42
N PHE A 265 -3.45 -1.79 27.28
CA PHE A 265 -2.23 -1.03 27.00
C PHE A 265 -1.06 -1.90 26.54
N VAL A 266 -1.20 -3.23 26.61
CA VAL A 266 -0.16 -4.17 26.17
C VAL A 266 -0.17 -4.33 24.66
N ARG A 267 -1.31 -4.08 24.02
CA ARG A 267 -1.47 -4.13 22.56
C ARG A 267 -1.36 -2.73 21.98
N THR A 268 -0.61 -2.62 20.90
CA THR A 268 -0.57 -1.40 20.08
C THR A 268 -1.94 -1.18 19.48
N ASN A 269 -2.54 -0.02 19.76
CA ASN A 269 -3.82 0.35 19.19
C ASN A 269 -3.66 1.62 18.35
N PHE A 270 -4.33 1.65 17.21
CA PHE A 270 -4.39 2.81 16.35
C PHE A 270 -5.84 3.29 16.22
N GLN A 271 -6.02 4.48 15.67
CA GLN A 271 -7.29 4.98 15.18
C GLN A 271 -7.14 5.37 13.70
N THR A 272 -8.12 5.07 12.87
CA THR A 272 -7.98 5.07 11.40
C THR A 272 -7.66 6.47 10.87
N ILE A 273 -8.21 7.49 11.53
CA ILE A 273 -8.08 8.90 11.13
C ILE A 273 -7.06 9.66 11.99
N GLN A 274 -6.28 8.97 12.84
CA GLN A 274 -5.29 9.65 13.67
C GLN A 274 -4.18 10.31 12.85
N THR A 275 -3.51 11.28 13.46
CA THR A 275 -2.25 11.80 12.93
C THR A 275 -1.21 10.69 12.88
N LEU A 276 -0.60 10.52 11.72
CA LEU A 276 0.44 9.52 11.53
C LEU A 276 1.77 10.06 12.02
N ILE A 277 2.58 9.20 12.62
CA ILE A 277 4.00 9.45 12.85
C ILE A 277 4.77 8.70 11.77
N ASN A 278 5.71 9.37 11.13
CA ASN A 278 6.49 8.76 10.06
C ASN A 278 7.43 7.68 10.59
N GLY A 279 7.96 6.88 9.66
CA GLY A 279 8.85 5.77 9.98
C GLY A 279 8.13 4.55 10.52
N GLU A 280 8.70 3.94 11.55
CA GLU A 280 8.31 2.66 12.13
C GLU A 280 6.81 2.57 12.44
N GLN A 281 6.25 3.65 13.01
CA GLN A 281 4.84 3.70 13.42
C GLN A 281 3.87 3.60 12.25
N PHE A 282 4.22 4.12 11.08
CA PHE A 282 3.40 3.97 9.89
C PHE A 282 3.34 2.49 9.46
N PHE A 283 4.46 1.78 9.51
CA PHE A 283 4.51 0.35 9.19
C PHE A 283 3.66 -0.46 10.17
N ASP A 284 3.70 -0.14 11.46
CA ASP A 284 2.86 -0.78 12.48
C ASP A 284 1.38 -0.44 12.31
N TYR A 285 1.06 0.81 11.97
CA TYR A 285 -0.30 1.26 11.68
C TYR A 285 -0.94 0.45 10.54
N VAL A 286 -0.26 0.33 9.40
CA VAL A 286 -0.79 -0.44 8.26
C VAL A 286 -0.93 -1.92 8.60
N GLN A 287 0.06 -2.50 9.31
CA GLN A 287 0.02 -3.89 9.74
C GLN A 287 -1.16 -4.16 10.68
N TYR A 288 -1.40 -3.27 11.64
CA TYR A 288 -2.55 -3.36 12.55
C TYR A 288 -3.88 -3.43 11.79
N TYR A 289 -4.07 -2.57 10.78
CA TYR A 289 -5.31 -2.61 9.99
C TYR A 289 -5.40 -3.79 9.03
N ALA A 290 -4.28 -4.34 8.56
CA ALA A 290 -4.28 -5.58 7.80
C ALA A 290 -4.76 -6.77 8.65
N GLU A 291 -4.30 -6.86 9.90
CA GLU A 291 -4.73 -7.88 10.86
C GLU A 291 -6.19 -7.68 11.29
N LEU A 292 -6.59 -6.43 11.54
CA LEU A 292 -7.97 -6.06 11.89
C LEU A 292 -8.95 -6.40 10.77
N TYR A 293 -8.58 -6.08 9.53
CA TYR A 293 -9.38 -6.39 8.35
C TYR A 293 -9.57 -7.90 8.18
N GLU A 294 -8.52 -8.69 8.36
CA GLU A 294 -8.63 -10.15 8.31
C GLU A 294 -9.53 -10.69 9.44
N LYS A 295 -9.38 -10.18 10.67
CA LYS A 295 -10.22 -10.54 11.80
C LYS A 295 -11.72 -10.31 11.53
N LEU A 296 -12.04 -9.22 10.82
CA LEU A 296 -13.43 -8.86 10.51
C LEU A 296 -13.99 -9.63 9.30
N PHE A 297 -13.25 -9.67 8.20
CA PHE A 297 -13.78 -10.02 6.87
C PHE A 297 -13.23 -11.32 6.28
N LYS A 298 -12.48 -12.14 7.04
CA LYS A 298 -12.08 -13.47 6.55
C LYS A 298 -13.29 -14.38 6.37
N GLU A 299 -13.44 -14.91 5.16
CA GLU A 299 -14.62 -15.70 4.79
C GLU A 299 -14.79 -16.93 5.69
N GLY A 300 -16.00 -17.15 6.19
CA GLY A 300 -16.40 -18.28 7.04
C GLY A 300 -16.00 -18.19 8.51
N ILE A 301 -14.99 -17.38 8.88
CA ILE A 301 -14.47 -17.33 10.27
C ILE A 301 -14.38 -15.91 10.86
N GLY A 302 -14.40 -14.88 10.01
CA GLY A 302 -14.34 -13.48 10.43
C GLY A 302 -15.56 -13.07 11.26
N LEU A 303 -15.41 -12.04 12.07
CA LEU A 303 -16.48 -11.57 12.95
C LEU A 303 -17.76 -11.19 12.18
N VAL A 304 -17.61 -10.64 10.97
CA VAL A 304 -18.77 -10.27 10.14
C VAL A 304 -19.55 -11.49 9.68
N ASP A 305 -18.89 -12.63 9.48
CA ASP A 305 -19.53 -13.88 9.06
C ASP A 305 -20.24 -14.63 10.19
N LYS A 306 -20.03 -14.23 11.46
CA LYS A 306 -20.83 -14.74 12.58
C LYS A 306 -22.28 -14.26 12.50
N VAL A 307 -22.53 -13.11 11.88
CA VAL A 307 -23.87 -12.61 11.62
C VAL A 307 -24.41 -13.34 10.40
N THR A 308 -25.49 -14.09 10.58
CA THR A 308 -26.20 -14.81 9.49
C THR A 308 -27.58 -14.25 9.21
N LYS A 309 -28.10 -13.40 10.11
CA LYS A 309 -29.42 -12.79 9.99
C LYS A 309 -29.32 -11.30 9.84
N ILE A 310 -30.01 -10.76 8.84
CA ILE A 310 -30.18 -9.32 8.65
C ILE A 310 -31.67 -9.00 8.68
N ASN A 311 -32.05 -8.01 9.50
CA ASN A 311 -33.45 -7.61 9.69
C ASN A 311 -34.37 -8.81 10.05
N GLY A 312 -33.85 -9.74 10.85
CA GLY A 312 -34.55 -10.98 11.22
C GLY A 312 -34.63 -12.07 10.13
N LYS A 313 -34.22 -11.80 8.89
CA LYS A 313 -34.19 -12.77 7.78
C LYS A 313 -32.84 -13.48 7.71
N ASP A 314 -32.86 -14.79 7.44
CA ASP A 314 -31.66 -15.61 7.38
C ASP A 314 -31.02 -15.57 5.97
N LEU A 315 -29.78 -15.10 5.89
CA LEU A 315 -28.98 -15.07 4.66
C LEU A 315 -28.52 -16.47 4.22
N GLY A 316 -28.64 -17.49 5.08
CA GLY A 316 -28.22 -18.87 4.84
C GLY A 316 -26.70 -19.07 4.89
N LYS A 317 -25.94 -17.98 5.02
CA LYS A 317 -24.48 -17.91 5.15
C LYS A 317 -24.12 -16.69 6.01
N GLY A 318 -22.87 -16.58 6.44
CA GLY A 318 -22.36 -15.37 7.06
C GLY A 318 -22.47 -14.16 6.12
N VAL A 319 -22.65 -12.95 6.66
CA VAL A 319 -22.88 -11.73 5.88
C VAL A 319 -21.80 -11.49 4.84
N ASN A 320 -20.53 -11.58 5.20
CA ASN A 320 -19.43 -11.31 4.27
C ASN A 320 -19.32 -12.41 3.19
N THR A 321 -19.50 -13.67 3.56
CA THR A 321 -19.64 -14.81 2.64
C THR A 321 -20.80 -14.59 1.67
N PHE A 322 -21.96 -14.12 2.16
CA PHE A 322 -23.11 -13.79 1.33
C PHE A 322 -22.76 -12.67 0.34
N LEU A 323 -22.17 -11.57 0.79
CA LEU A 323 -21.79 -10.44 -0.07
C LEU A 323 -20.75 -10.81 -1.15
N ASN A 324 -19.89 -11.80 -0.89
CA ASN A 324 -18.94 -12.34 -1.88
C ASN A 324 -19.63 -13.17 -2.97
N ASN A 325 -20.76 -13.80 -2.66
CA ASN A 325 -21.36 -14.86 -3.48
C ASN A 325 -22.77 -14.52 -4.00
N GLN A 326 -23.33 -13.37 -3.63
CA GLN A 326 -24.66 -12.93 -4.06
C GLN A 326 -24.75 -12.68 -5.57
N ASP A 327 -25.98 -12.67 -6.09
CA ASP A 327 -26.22 -12.35 -7.48
C ASP A 327 -25.67 -10.96 -7.78
N HIS A 328 -24.99 -10.83 -8.93
CA HIS A 328 -24.44 -9.57 -9.42
C HIS A 328 -23.29 -8.96 -8.61
N CYS A 329 -22.69 -9.67 -7.66
CA CYS A 329 -21.53 -9.19 -6.88
C CYS A 329 -20.33 -8.76 -7.76
N TYR A 330 -20.24 -9.26 -8.99
CA TYR A 330 -19.21 -8.92 -9.96
C TYR A 330 -19.37 -7.52 -10.59
N ARG A 331 -20.57 -6.93 -10.52
CA ARG A 331 -20.86 -5.59 -11.09
C ARG A 331 -20.07 -4.52 -10.33
N VAL A 332 -19.58 -3.52 -11.06
CA VAL A 332 -18.75 -2.45 -10.49
C VAL A 332 -19.45 -1.70 -9.34
N GLY A 333 -20.73 -1.35 -9.51
CA GLY A 333 -21.50 -0.67 -8.47
C GLY A 333 -21.66 -1.49 -7.19
N ASP A 334 -21.86 -2.80 -7.33
CA ASP A 334 -22.03 -3.72 -6.19
C ASP A 334 -20.69 -3.97 -5.48
N LYS A 335 -19.56 -3.94 -6.21
CA LYS A 335 -18.21 -3.88 -5.59
C LYS A 335 -18.00 -2.59 -4.78
N TYR A 336 -18.50 -1.46 -5.27
CA TYR A 336 -18.41 -0.20 -4.52
C TYR A 336 -19.26 -0.21 -3.25
N LEU A 337 -20.48 -0.76 -3.30
CA LEU A 337 -21.30 -0.97 -2.10
C LEU A 337 -20.60 -1.88 -1.09
N LYS A 338 -20.07 -3.02 -1.55
CA LYS A 338 -19.33 -3.92 -0.66
C LYS A 338 -18.18 -3.20 0.04
N ASN A 339 -17.42 -2.39 -0.68
CA ASN A 339 -16.33 -1.66 -0.06
C ASN A 339 -16.79 -0.54 0.90
N LEU A 340 -17.91 0.13 0.61
CA LEU A 340 -18.53 1.06 1.56
C LEU A 340 -18.91 0.33 2.86
N PHE A 341 -19.48 -0.87 2.75
CA PHE A 341 -19.80 -1.74 3.88
C PHE A 341 -18.56 -2.15 4.67
N GLU A 342 -17.49 -2.58 4.00
CA GLU A 342 -16.22 -2.92 4.65
C GLU A 342 -15.65 -1.70 5.42
N CYS A 343 -15.64 -0.52 4.80
CA CYS A 343 -15.15 0.71 5.41
C CYS A 343 -15.95 1.10 6.65
N ILE A 344 -17.29 1.13 6.57
CA ILE A 344 -18.13 1.57 7.70
C ILE A 344 -18.09 0.58 8.88
N VAL A 345 -18.00 -0.73 8.60
CA VAL A 345 -17.86 -1.76 9.65
C VAL A 345 -16.50 -1.67 10.33
N LEU A 346 -15.42 -1.53 9.56
CA LEU A 346 -14.08 -1.34 10.14
C LEU A 346 -14.02 -0.05 10.96
N PHE A 347 -14.61 1.04 10.47
CA PHE A 347 -14.62 2.33 11.16
C PHE A 347 -15.38 2.29 12.50
N TYR A 348 -16.51 1.57 12.55
CA TYR A 348 -17.21 1.32 13.81
C TYR A 348 -16.37 0.47 14.77
N PHE A 349 -15.79 -0.62 14.25
CA PHE A 349 -15.00 -1.55 15.06
C PHE A 349 -13.75 -0.88 15.63
N ASP A 350 -13.09 -0.03 14.86
CA ASP A 350 -11.92 0.74 15.29
C ASP A 350 -12.22 1.62 16.52
N LYS A 351 -13.45 2.13 16.60
CA LYS A 351 -13.87 3.01 17.69
C LYS A 351 -14.47 2.27 18.89
N PHE A 352 -15.27 1.22 18.64
CA PHE A 352 -16.09 0.57 19.68
C PHE A 352 -15.78 -0.91 19.91
N GLY A 353 -14.92 -1.51 19.09
CA GLY A 353 -14.59 -2.93 19.13
C GLY A 353 -15.81 -3.81 18.87
N GLU A 354 -15.92 -4.89 19.64
CA GLU A 354 -16.98 -5.91 19.49
C GLU A 354 -18.31 -5.51 20.16
N ILE A 355 -18.38 -4.37 20.86
CA ILE A 355 -19.56 -3.96 21.61
C ILE A 355 -20.70 -3.63 20.63
N TYR A 356 -21.80 -4.39 20.69
CA TYR A 356 -22.94 -4.31 19.77
C TYR A 356 -22.58 -4.41 18.27
N LEU A 357 -21.54 -5.18 17.95
CA LEU A 357 -21.07 -5.31 16.57
C LEU A 357 -22.13 -5.97 15.67
N ASP A 358 -22.85 -6.98 16.15
CA ASP A 358 -23.85 -7.71 15.36
C ASP A 358 -25.04 -6.82 14.97
N GLU A 359 -25.53 -6.02 15.92
CA GLU A 359 -26.58 -5.02 15.69
C GLU A 359 -26.09 -3.91 14.76
N PHE A 360 -24.81 -3.53 14.88
CA PHE A 360 -24.22 -2.56 13.99
C PHE A 360 -24.07 -3.10 12.56
N ILE A 361 -23.64 -4.36 12.38
CA ILE A 361 -23.54 -5.02 11.06
C ILE A 361 -24.91 -5.03 10.38
N ASN A 362 -25.96 -5.37 11.12
CA ASN A 362 -27.35 -5.28 10.66
C ASN A 362 -27.67 -3.88 10.12
N LYS A 363 -27.36 -2.84 10.90
CA LYS A 363 -27.61 -1.45 10.50
C LYS A 363 -26.76 -1.01 9.32
N ALA A 364 -25.48 -1.35 9.31
CA ALA A 364 -24.54 -1.03 8.24
C ALA A 364 -24.97 -1.68 6.92
N PHE A 365 -25.42 -2.95 6.96
CA PHE A 365 -25.95 -3.64 5.79
C PHE A 365 -27.15 -2.91 5.21
N LEU A 366 -28.17 -2.61 6.05
CA LEU A 366 -29.37 -1.89 5.61
C LEU A 366 -29.02 -0.48 5.10
N TRP A 367 -28.09 0.21 5.76
CA TRP A 367 -27.64 1.52 5.36
C TRP A 367 -26.95 1.48 3.98
N VAL A 368 -26.04 0.55 3.73
CA VAL A 368 -25.35 0.46 2.44
C VAL A 368 -26.27 -0.03 1.34
N TYR A 369 -26.95 -1.16 1.55
CA TYR A 369 -27.67 -1.84 0.47
C TYR A 369 -29.00 -1.17 0.10
N ARG A 370 -29.51 -0.21 0.90
CA ARG A 370 -30.63 0.64 0.45
C ARG A 370 -30.29 1.43 -0.82
N ILE A 371 -29.02 1.80 -1.01
CA ILE A 371 -28.55 2.58 -2.17
C ILE A 371 -28.91 1.86 -3.48
N ARG A 372 -28.98 0.52 -3.47
CA ARG A 372 -29.37 -0.25 -4.65
C ARG A 372 -30.83 -0.04 -5.07
N PHE A 373 -31.71 0.27 -4.13
CA PHE A 373 -33.11 0.60 -4.39
C PHE A 373 -33.29 2.05 -4.85
N GLU A 374 -32.35 2.92 -4.46
CA GLU A 374 -32.38 4.36 -4.78
C GLU A 374 -31.76 4.70 -6.14
N TYR A 375 -30.84 3.86 -6.64
CA TYR A 375 -30.07 4.14 -7.86
C TYR A 375 -29.96 2.94 -8.82
N GLN A 376 -30.35 3.16 -10.08
CA GLN A 376 -30.17 2.18 -11.17
C GLN A 376 -28.69 1.90 -11.44
N ARG A 377 -27.88 2.97 -11.55
CA ARG A 377 -26.43 2.92 -11.76
C ARG A 377 -25.74 3.55 -10.57
N ILE A 378 -24.94 2.74 -9.87
CA ILE A 378 -24.12 3.18 -8.75
C ILE A 378 -22.74 3.51 -9.29
N THR A 379 -22.39 4.79 -9.27
CA THR A 379 -21.02 5.26 -9.58
C THR A 379 -20.25 5.41 -8.28
N PHE A 380 -18.93 5.64 -8.36
CA PHE A 380 -18.16 5.95 -7.16
C PHE A 380 -18.67 7.23 -6.48
N LYS A 381 -19.10 8.22 -7.28
CA LYS A 381 -19.69 9.46 -6.77
C LYS A 381 -20.91 9.21 -5.87
N THR A 382 -21.77 8.24 -6.21
CA THR A 382 -22.90 7.84 -5.37
C THR A 382 -22.45 7.37 -3.98
N ILE A 383 -21.35 6.60 -3.90
CA ILE A 383 -20.79 6.13 -2.64
C ILE A 383 -20.17 7.28 -1.84
N GLU A 384 -19.43 8.14 -2.52
CA GLU A 384 -18.78 9.28 -1.92
C GLU A 384 -19.78 10.28 -1.34
N ASP A 385 -20.90 10.54 -2.03
CA ASP A 385 -21.96 11.41 -1.54
C ASP A 385 -22.61 10.88 -0.26
N GLU A 386 -22.78 9.55 -0.15
CA GLU A 386 -23.25 8.89 1.08
C GLU A 386 -22.20 8.95 2.21
N ALA A 387 -20.92 8.75 1.89
CA ALA A 387 -19.84 8.85 2.86
C ALA A 387 -19.67 10.28 3.41
N HIS A 388 -19.81 11.29 2.54
CA HIS A 388 -19.71 12.72 2.86
C HIS A 388 -21.00 13.30 3.46
N SER A 389 -22.09 12.54 3.50
CA SER A 389 -23.36 13.05 4.03
C SER A 389 -23.20 13.53 5.47
N LYS A 390 -23.49 14.81 5.72
CA LYS A 390 -23.49 15.39 7.07
C LYS A 390 -24.46 14.69 8.02
N ASN A 391 -25.51 14.06 7.48
CA ASN A 391 -26.46 13.24 8.23
C ASN A 391 -26.28 11.74 7.91
N GLY A 392 -25.11 11.37 7.37
CA GLY A 392 -24.73 10.01 7.06
C GLY A 392 -24.23 9.25 8.28
N LEU A 393 -24.10 7.93 8.12
CA LEU A 393 -23.70 7.05 9.21
C LEU A 393 -22.24 7.28 9.65
N PHE A 394 -21.32 7.63 8.74
CA PHE A 394 -19.93 7.98 9.09
C PHE A 394 -19.85 9.14 10.09
N ASN A 395 -20.43 10.29 9.75
CA ASN A 395 -20.43 11.46 10.63
C ASN A 395 -21.13 11.16 11.97
N HIS A 396 -22.16 10.30 11.95
CA HIS A 396 -22.85 9.90 13.17
C HIS A 396 -21.98 9.01 14.09
N ILE A 397 -21.19 8.10 13.52
CA ILE A 397 -20.18 7.31 14.26
C ILE A 397 -19.11 8.23 14.84
N GLU A 398 -18.59 9.17 14.06
CA GLU A 398 -17.57 10.14 14.51
C GLU A 398 -18.03 10.94 15.74
N LYS A 399 -19.27 11.42 15.73
CA LYS A 399 -19.85 12.22 16.82
C LYS A 399 -20.31 11.41 18.01
N SER A 400 -20.54 10.11 17.85
CA SER A 400 -21.03 9.25 18.93
C SER A 400 -19.92 8.92 19.94
N SER A 401 -20.20 9.05 21.23
CA SER A 401 -19.33 8.58 22.30
C SER A 401 -19.67 7.15 22.75
N THR A 402 -20.85 6.64 22.40
CA THR A 402 -21.28 5.28 22.75
C THR A 402 -21.86 4.52 21.55
N PRO A 403 -21.74 3.18 21.53
CA PRO A 403 -22.40 2.32 20.54
C PRO A 403 -23.90 2.58 20.39
N ILE A 404 -24.59 2.79 21.52
CA ILE A 404 -26.04 2.99 21.55
C ILE A 404 -26.44 4.27 20.79
N GLN A 405 -25.62 5.32 20.84
CA GLN A 405 -25.87 6.52 20.05
C GLN A 405 -25.80 6.22 18.55
N VAL A 406 -24.84 5.40 18.12
CA VAL A 406 -24.75 4.93 16.73
C VAL A 406 -25.98 4.13 16.34
N LEU A 407 -26.43 3.21 17.20
CA LEU A 407 -27.58 2.35 16.91
C LEU A 407 -28.91 3.11 16.79
N ARG A 408 -29.01 4.31 17.36
CA ARG A 408 -30.18 5.21 17.19
C ARG A 408 -30.24 5.88 15.83
N TYR A 409 -29.20 5.76 15.00
CA TYR A 409 -29.21 6.29 13.66
C TYR A 409 -30.34 5.67 12.82
N THR A 410 -31.11 6.51 12.15
CA THR A 410 -32.18 6.11 11.23
C THR A 410 -31.90 6.71 9.85
N SER A 411 -31.84 5.88 8.82
CA SER A 411 -31.88 6.32 7.42
C SER A 411 -33.32 6.24 6.91
N ALA A 412 -33.78 7.26 6.20
CA ALA A 412 -35.04 7.17 5.46
C ALA A 412 -34.86 6.24 4.26
N ILE A 413 -35.74 5.25 4.11
CA ILE A 413 -35.85 4.46 2.88
C ILE A 413 -36.68 5.30 1.90
N ARG A 414 -36.12 5.62 0.73
CA ARG A 414 -36.89 6.23 -0.36
C ARG A 414 -37.54 5.12 -1.19
N GLU A 415 -38.75 5.39 -1.70
CA GLU A 415 -39.58 4.43 -2.46
C GLU A 415 -38.78 3.63 -3.50
N ASP A 416 -39.14 2.34 -3.63
CA ASP A 416 -38.53 1.37 -4.53
C ASP A 416 -38.69 1.79 -5.99
N LYS A 417 -37.58 1.91 -6.72
CA LYS A 417 -37.60 2.32 -8.14
C LYS A 417 -37.03 1.29 -9.12
N PHE A 418 -36.31 0.26 -8.67
CA PHE A 418 -35.51 -0.59 -9.57
C PHE A 418 -35.59 -2.09 -9.26
N SER A 419 -35.66 -2.92 -10.31
CA SER A 419 -35.95 -4.36 -10.23
C SER A 419 -34.71 -5.29 -10.21
N ASN A 420 -33.52 -4.78 -10.55
CA ASN A 420 -32.29 -5.55 -10.76
C ASN A 420 -31.46 -5.80 -9.47
N ILE A 421 -32.13 -6.24 -8.40
CA ILE A 421 -31.55 -6.46 -7.06
C ILE A 421 -31.65 -7.94 -6.70
N ASP A 422 -30.64 -8.48 -6.02
CA ASP A 422 -30.63 -9.86 -5.50
C ASP A 422 -31.90 -10.15 -4.69
N ASN A 423 -32.52 -11.31 -4.94
CA ASN A 423 -33.81 -11.66 -4.35
C ASN A 423 -33.76 -11.74 -2.82
N LYS A 424 -32.61 -12.13 -2.26
CA LYS A 424 -32.42 -12.23 -0.82
C LYS A 424 -32.23 -10.87 -0.18
N ILE A 425 -31.60 -9.93 -0.88
CA ILE A 425 -31.60 -8.51 -0.47
C ILE A 425 -33.04 -7.97 -0.46
N LYS A 426 -33.83 -8.22 -1.51
CA LYS A 426 -35.25 -7.81 -1.53
C LYS A 426 -36.04 -8.39 -0.36
N GLU A 427 -35.81 -9.66 -0.03
CA GLU A 427 -36.44 -10.32 1.12
C GLU A 427 -36.07 -9.66 2.46
N VAL A 428 -34.79 -9.32 2.66
CA VAL A 428 -34.30 -8.60 3.85
C VAL A 428 -34.97 -7.23 4.01
N PHE A 429 -35.23 -6.54 2.91
CA PHE A 429 -35.92 -5.24 2.88
C PHE A 429 -37.45 -5.36 2.83
N GLU A 430 -38.00 -6.57 2.85
CA GLU A 430 -39.44 -6.86 2.76
C GLU A 430 -40.14 -6.29 1.51
N VAL A 431 -39.37 -6.09 0.43
CA VAL A 431 -39.89 -5.59 -0.86
C VAL A 431 -40.52 -6.75 -1.63
N LYS A 432 -41.82 -6.64 -1.95
CA LYS A 432 -42.52 -7.65 -2.76
C LYS A 432 -42.00 -7.59 -4.20
N ASN A 433 -41.66 -8.74 -4.78
CA ASN A 433 -41.45 -8.82 -6.23
C ASN A 433 -42.77 -8.48 -6.93
N GLU A 434 -42.84 -7.34 -7.61
CA GLU A 434 -43.90 -7.11 -8.59
C GLU A 434 -43.79 -8.21 -9.66
N GLN A 435 -44.87 -8.98 -9.83
CA GLN A 435 -44.97 -9.99 -10.87
C GLN A 435 -44.81 -9.30 -12.24
N CYS A 436 -43.95 -9.86 -13.07
CA CYS A 436 -43.64 -9.43 -14.44
C CYS A 436 -44.86 -9.05 -15.28
#